data_AF-A0A6L9ZK75-F1
#
_entry.id   AF-A0A6L9ZK75-F1
#
_cell.length_a   1.000
_cell.length_b   1.000
_cell.length_c   1.000
_cell.angle_alpha   90.00
_cell.angle_beta   90.00
_cell.angle_gamma   90.00
#
_symmetry.space_group_name_H-M   'P 1'
#
loop_
_entity.id
_entity.type
_entity.pdbx_description
1 polymer ?
#
loop_
_entity_poly.entity_id
_entity_poly.type
_entity_poly.pdbx_seq_one_letter_code
_entity_poly.pdbx_strand_id
1 'polypeptide(L)'
;MTHPNTRHYLLLDTGWDETGRVHAVVLHLRILGEKIYIESDGTERGVALELLELEIPKEDIVLGFIRPKSRHLTNFSVDLS
;
A
#
# COMPACT_ATOMS: atom_id res chain seq x y z
N MET A 1 -10.90 5.31 -4.79
CA MET A 1 -10.75 6.79 -4.83
C MET A 1 -9.32 7.12 -5.25
N THR A 2 -9.15 7.97 -6.26
CA THR A 2 -7.83 8.44 -6.71
C THR A 2 -7.73 9.93 -6.44
N HIS A 3 -6.66 10.38 -5.78
CA HIS A 3 -6.42 11.79 -5.52
C HIS A 3 -5.19 12.25 -6.33
N PRO A 4 -5.35 12.67 -7.60
CA PRO A 4 -4.24 12.80 -8.55
C PRO A 4 -3.19 13.83 -8.11
N ASN A 5 -3.60 14.89 -7.40
CA ASN A 5 -2.68 15.90 -6.88
C ASN A 5 -1.76 15.39 -5.76
N THR A 6 -2.09 14.25 -5.14
CA THR A 6 -1.29 13.63 -4.07
C THR A 6 -0.85 12.20 -4.41
N ARG A 7 -1.31 11.62 -5.54
CA ARG A 7 -1.01 10.26 -6.04
C ARG A 7 -1.33 9.16 -5.01
N HIS A 8 -2.52 9.26 -4.40
CA HIS A 8 -3.09 8.21 -3.56
C HIS A 8 -4.10 7.39 -4.36
N TYR A 9 -4.04 6.08 -4.19
CA TYR A 9 -4.92 5.09 -4.81
C TYR A 9 -5.50 4.22 -3.69
N LEU A 10 -6.80 4.32 -3.48
CA LEU A 10 -7.50 3.58 -2.44
C LEU A 10 -8.57 2.67 -3.06
N LEU A 11 -8.55 1.40 -2.65
CA LEU A 11 -9.70 0.51 -2.73
C LEU A 11 -10.40 0.54 -1.37
N LEU A 12 -11.67 0.96 -1.39
CA LEU A 12 -12.51 1.03 -0.21
C LEU A 12 -13.63 0.01 -0.35
N ASP A 13 -13.91 -0.71 0.73
CA ASP A 13 -15.20 -1.38 0.88
C ASP A 13 -16.14 -0.40 1.58
N THR A 14 -17.23 -0.04 0.90
CA THR A 14 -18.21 0.91 1.43
C THR A 14 -19.61 0.47 1.08
N GLY A 15 -20.47 0.34 2.08
CA GLY A 15 -21.78 -0.23 1.85
C GLY A 15 -22.55 -0.44 3.15
N TRP A 16 -23.40 -1.44 3.13
CA TRP A 16 -24.14 -1.93 4.28
C TRP A 16 -24.14 -3.45 4.25
N ASP A 17 -23.97 -4.07 5.40
CA ASP A 17 -24.17 -5.50 5.60
C ASP A 17 -25.15 -5.74 6.76
N GLU A 18 -25.30 -7.00 7.17
CA GLU A 18 -26.17 -7.39 8.29
C GLU A 18 -25.76 -6.79 9.65
N THR A 19 -24.52 -6.34 9.77
CA THR A 19 -23.94 -5.74 10.98
C THR A 19 -24.00 -4.22 10.98
N GLY A 20 -24.24 -3.59 9.82
CA GLY A 20 -24.48 -2.16 9.70
C GLY A 20 -23.66 -1.50 8.58
N ARG A 21 -23.21 -0.26 8.83
CA ARG A 21 -22.48 0.55 7.86
C ARG A 21 -21.06 -0.01 7.67
N VAL A 22 -20.72 -0.38 6.44
CA VAL A 22 -19.34 -0.76 6.07
C VAL A 22 -18.61 0.47 5.52
N HIS A 23 -17.42 0.76 6.06
CA HIS A 23 -16.50 1.77 5.57
C HIS A 23 -15.06 1.43 5.94
N ALA A 24 -14.42 0.61 5.10
CA ALA A 24 -13.09 0.06 5.36
C ALA A 24 -12.13 0.30 4.18
N VAL A 25 -10.85 0.45 4.48
CA VAL A 25 -9.79 0.49 3.47
C VAL A 25 -9.32 -0.94 3.23
N VAL A 26 -9.48 -1.44 2.01
CA VAL A 26 -8.99 -2.77 1.61
C VAL A 26 -7.55 -2.67 1.12
N LEU A 27 -7.24 -1.64 0.34
CA LEU A 27 -5.90 -1.38 -0.18
C LEU A 27 -5.67 0.13 -0.24
N HIS A 28 -4.49 0.57 0.21
CA HIS A 28 -4.05 1.95 0.07
C HIS A 28 -2.60 1.98 -0.44
N LEU A 29 -2.45 2.45 -1.67
CA LEU A 29 -1.15 2.75 -2.29
C LEU A 29 -0.94 4.26 -2.38
N ARG A 30 0.31 4.69 -2.22
CA ARG A 30 0.74 6.05 -2.48
C ARG A 30 1.99 6.03 -3.34
N ILE A 31 2.06 6.92 -4.33
CA ILE A 31 3.30 7.08 -5.11
C ILE A 31 4.00 8.37 -4.69
N LEU A 32 5.17 8.23 -4.08
CA LEU A 32 6.02 9.34 -3.65
C LEU A 32 7.32 9.31 -4.47
N GLY A 33 7.53 10.35 -5.30
CA GLY A 33 8.59 10.32 -6.30
C GLY A 33 8.41 9.15 -7.27
N GLU A 34 9.39 8.25 -7.28
CA GLU A 34 9.41 7.02 -8.09
C GLU A 34 9.02 5.78 -7.28
N LYS A 35 8.76 5.92 -5.97
CA LYS A 35 8.50 4.78 -5.08
C LYS A 35 7.02 4.55 -4.83
N ILE A 36 6.64 3.28 -4.74
CA ILE A 36 5.30 2.81 -4.39
C ILE A 36 5.28 2.48 -2.90
N TYR A 37 4.52 3.24 -2.14
CA TYR A 37 4.23 2.98 -0.74
C TYR A 37 2.97 2.14 -0.62
N ILE A 38 3.07 0.97 0.01
CA ILE A 38 1.94 0.16 0.43
C ILE A 38 1.58 0.59 1.86
N GLU A 39 0.60 1.45 2.00
CA GLU A 39 0.20 2.04 3.30
C GLU A 39 -0.76 1.10 4.06
N SER A 40 -1.56 0.32 3.34
CA SER A 40 -2.43 -0.74 3.88
C SER A 40 -2.71 -1.77 2.81
N ASP A 41 -2.73 -3.05 3.17
CA ASP A 41 -3.00 -4.17 2.28
C ASP A 41 -3.77 -5.27 3.02
N GLY A 42 -5.07 -5.37 2.74
CA GLY A 42 -5.96 -6.40 3.28
C GLY A 42 -6.17 -7.58 2.33
N THR A 43 -5.38 -7.70 1.26
CA THR A 43 -5.48 -8.82 0.32
C THR A 43 -4.76 -10.05 0.88
N GLU A 44 -5.27 -11.24 0.59
CA GLU A 44 -4.66 -12.50 1.07
C GLU A 44 -3.27 -12.74 0.46
N ARG A 45 -3.13 -12.45 -0.84
CA ARG A 45 -1.88 -12.64 -1.58
C ARG A 45 -0.85 -11.58 -1.22
N GLY A 46 -1.28 -10.35 -0.97
CA GLY A 46 -0.42 -9.20 -0.76
C GLY A 46 0.04 -8.56 -2.07
N VAL A 47 -0.28 -7.29 -2.25
CA VAL A 47 0.06 -6.46 -3.42
C VAL A 47 1.57 -6.32 -3.59
N ALA A 48 2.35 -6.44 -2.51
CA ALA A 48 3.81 -6.47 -2.63
C ALA A 48 4.30 -7.59 -3.55
N LEU A 49 3.70 -8.78 -3.50
CA LEU A 49 4.08 -9.88 -4.39
C LEU A 49 3.66 -9.62 -5.83
N GLU A 50 2.46 -9.09 -6.05
CA GLU A 50 1.96 -8.75 -7.39
C GLU A 50 2.85 -7.71 -8.08
N LEU A 51 3.35 -6.71 -7.34
CA LEU A 51 4.28 -5.73 -7.87
C LEU A 51 5.61 -6.36 -8.30
N LEU A 52 6.11 -7.36 -7.55
CA LEU A 52 7.33 -8.08 -7.94
C LEU A 52 7.13 -8.92 -9.21
N GLU A 53 5.95 -9.51 -9.39
CA GLU A 53 5.60 -10.27 -10.61
C GLU A 53 5.47 -9.38 -11.83
N LEU A 54 5.14 -8.10 -11.62
CA LEU A 54 5.19 -7.05 -12.64
C LEU A 54 6.60 -6.44 -12.81
N GLU A 55 7.63 -7.12 -12.30
CA GLU A 55 9.04 -6.76 -12.42
C GLU A 55 9.40 -5.41 -11.76
N ILE A 56 8.61 -4.94 -10.80
CA ILE A 56 8.96 -3.76 -10.00
C ILE A 56 10.05 -4.15 -8.97
N PRO A 57 11.20 -3.47 -8.95
CA PRO A 57 12.26 -3.77 -7.99
C PRO A 57 11.82 -3.55 -6.54
N LYS A 58 12.35 -4.35 -5.61
CA LYS A 58 12.06 -4.21 -4.17
C LYS A 58 12.50 -2.85 -3.62
N GLU A 59 13.53 -2.26 -4.22
CA GLU A 59 14.10 -0.97 -3.87
C GLU A 59 13.15 0.19 -4.18
N ASP A 60 12.16 -0.03 -5.05
CA ASP A 60 11.13 0.94 -5.42
C ASP A 60 9.80 0.75 -4.69
N ILE A 61 9.70 -0.31 -3.87
CA ILE A 61 8.52 -0.60 -3.05
C ILE A 61 8.85 -0.32 -1.58
N VAL A 62 8.03 0.50 -0.93
CA VAL A 62 8.10 0.78 0.50
C VAL A 62 6.91 0.13 1.20
N LEU A 63 7.16 -0.72 2.18
CA LEU A 63 6.11 -1.21 3.08
C LEU A 63 5.75 -0.11 4.09
N GLY A 64 4.83 0.76 3.71
CA GLY A 64 4.41 1.94 4.46
C GLY A 64 3.84 1.63 5.83
N PHE A 65 3.11 0.51 5.95
CA PHE A 65 2.58 -0.01 7.21
C PHE A 65 3.66 -0.49 8.21
N ILE A 66 4.91 -0.67 7.77
CA ILE A 66 6.04 -0.96 8.66
C ILE A 66 6.66 0.35 9.14
N ARG A 67 6.87 0.47 10.46
CA ARG A 67 7.50 1.65 11.08
C ARG A 67 8.84 1.95 10.40
N PRO A 68 9.16 3.23 10.10
CA PRO A 68 10.39 3.59 9.38
C PRO A 68 11.65 2.97 9.99
N LYS A 69 11.79 3.02 11.32
CA LYS A 69 12.95 2.44 12.04
C LYS A 69 13.09 0.93 11.88
N SER A 70 12.05 0.21 11.51
CA SER A 70 12.04 -1.25 11.35
C SER A 70 12.12 -1.71 9.89
N ARG A 71 12.03 -0.78 8.92
CA ARG A 71 12.03 -1.14 7.48
C ARG A 71 13.33 -1.84 7.05
N HIS A 72 14.45 -1.54 7.70
CA HIS A 72 15.74 -2.20 7.47
C HIS A 72 15.73 -3.71 7.77
N LEU A 73 14.73 -4.20 8.52
CA LEU A 73 14.53 -5.62 8.79
C LEU A 73 13.74 -6.33 7.68
N THR A 74 13.29 -5.57 6.67
CA THR A 74 12.58 -6.07 5.50
C THR A 74 13.53 -6.11 4.31
N ASN A 75 13.19 -6.87 3.27
CA ASN A 75 13.94 -6.89 2.01
C ASN A 75 13.45 -5.83 1.01
N PHE A 76 12.69 -4.83 1.47
CA PHE A 76 12.12 -3.76 0.66
C PHE A 76 12.82 -2.42 0.95
N SER A 77 12.46 -1.39 0.20
CA SER A 77 13.01 -0.06 0.36
C SER A 77 12.84 0.50 1.77
N VAL A 78 13.93 1.03 2.33
CA VAL A 78 13.95 1.65 3.67
C VAL A 78 13.52 3.10 3.68
N ASP A 79 13.17 3.66 2.51
CA ASP A 79 13.09 5.09 2.18
C ASP A 79 13.07 6.03 3.40
N LEU A 80 14.15 6.80 3.50
CA LEU A 80 14.47 7.72 4.60
C LEU A 80 14.04 9.16 4.31
N SER A 81 13.44 9.43 3.13
CA SER A 81 12.96 10.76 2.73
C SER A 81 11.86 11.30 3.64
#